data_AF-A0A848LLB6-F1
#
_entry.id   AF-A0A848LLB6-F1
#
_cell.length_a   1.000
_cell.length_b   1.000
_cell.length_c   1.000
_cell.angle_alpha   90.00
_cell.angle_beta   90.00
_cell.angle_gamma   90.00
#
_symmetry.space_group_name_H-M   'P 1'
#
loop_
_entity.id
_entity.type
_entity.pdbx_description
1 polymer ?
#
loop_
_entity_poly.entity_id
_entity_poly.type
_entity_poly.pdbx_seq_one_letter_code
_entity_poly.pdbx_strand_id
1 'polypeptide(L)'
;MPRTVSLAYQPGCDPVTEWKCLCVGSVGSAAEALREVGIDAQAVRTSGTPCIQGDFDRDGEPDYALQGAGYSCNQSVPVRVLFTKGGLVREVQALPREVSCLQLYRPSKKRGRHGVPATNRDALVDWGEGNATWFYRYDGKRWQATSHRSESR
;
A
#
# COMPACT_ATOMS: atom_id res chain seq x y z
N MET A 1 -9.91 8.73 23.82
CA MET A 1 -8.44 8.71 23.60
C MET A 1 -8.16 9.12 22.18
N PRO A 2 -7.12 9.93 21.90
CA PRO A 2 -6.81 10.36 20.54
C PRO A 2 -6.53 9.12 19.68
N ARG A 3 -7.28 8.96 18.60
CA ARG A 3 -7.18 7.82 17.67
C ARG A 3 -6.04 8.07 16.68
N THR A 4 -4.83 8.25 17.18
CA THR A 4 -3.67 8.50 16.32
C THR A 4 -3.26 7.24 15.56
N VAL A 5 -2.79 7.45 14.34
CA VAL A 5 -2.10 6.47 13.53
C VAL A 5 -0.63 6.49 13.95
N SER A 6 -0.11 5.32 14.27
CA SER A 6 1.30 5.11 14.60
C SER A 6 1.64 3.68 14.21
N LEU A 7 2.03 3.50 12.96
CA LEU A 7 2.45 2.22 12.41
C LEU A 7 3.93 2.28 12.09
N ALA A 8 4.65 1.21 12.43
CA ALA A 8 6.05 1.03 12.11
C ALA A 8 6.28 -0.37 11.55
N TYR A 9 7.24 -0.49 10.64
CA TYR A 9 7.67 -1.80 10.16
C TYR A 9 8.29 -2.63 11.27
N GLN A 10 8.06 -3.94 11.20
CA GLN A 10 8.94 -4.87 11.89
C GLN A 10 10.38 -4.75 11.37
N PRO A 11 11.40 -4.97 12.22
CA PRO A 11 12.79 -4.79 11.84
C PRO A 11 13.19 -5.56 10.57
N GLY A 12 14.01 -4.94 9.74
CA GLY A 12 14.59 -5.58 8.56
C GLY A 12 13.70 -5.63 7.32
N CYS A 13 12.56 -4.93 7.29
CA CYS A 13 11.74 -4.86 6.09
C CYS A 13 12.04 -3.66 5.20
N ASP A 14 12.22 -3.91 3.91
CA ASP A 14 12.25 -2.90 2.85
C ASP A 14 11.07 -3.13 1.90
N PRO A 15 10.04 -2.27 1.90
CA PRO A 15 8.84 -2.44 1.07
C PRO A 15 9.10 -2.25 -0.43
N VAL A 16 10.28 -1.79 -0.83
CA VAL A 16 10.67 -1.67 -2.24
C VAL A 16 11.12 -3.02 -2.80
N THR A 17 11.72 -3.87 -1.99
CA THR A 17 12.25 -5.18 -2.40
C THR A 17 11.47 -6.36 -1.83
N GLU A 18 10.77 -6.17 -0.72
CA GLU A 18 9.95 -7.17 -0.04
C GLU A 18 8.46 -6.93 -0.30
N TRP A 19 7.73 -8.00 -0.64
CA TRP A 19 6.29 -7.93 -0.92
C TRP A 19 5.43 -8.14 0.34
N LYS A 20 6.02 -8.50 1.48
CA LYS A 20 5.32 -8.77 2.75
C LYS A 20 5.98 -8.11 3.96
N CYS A 21 6.01 -6.78 3.96
CA CYS A 21 6.34 -6.04 5.17
C CYS A 21 5.17 -6.01 6.15
N LEU A 22 5.44 -6.29 7.42
CA LEU A 22 4.44 -6.21 8.48
C LEU A 22 4.56 -4.88 9.22
N CYS A 23 3.46 -4.14 9.32
CA CYS A 23 3.33 -2.99 10.21
C CYS A 23 2.74 -3.44 11.55
N VAL A 24 3.31 -2.91 12.64
CA VAL A 24 2.76 -3.05 13.99
C VAL A 24 2.41 -1.66 14.53
N GLY A 25 1.28 -1.55 15.22
CA GLY A 25 0.92 -0.35 15.98
C GLY A 25 -0.56 0.03 15.91
N SER A 26 -0.85 1.33 15.96
CA SER A 26 -2.22 1.86 15.97
C SER A 26 -2.65 2.34 14.59
N VAL A 27 -3.83 1.91 14.16
CA VAL A 27 -4.51 2.37 12.92
C VAL A 27 -5.45 3.55 13.16
N GLY A 28 -5.49 4.08 14.38
CA GLY A 28 -6.33 5.22 14.73
C GLY A 28 -7.82 4.97 14.46
N SER A 29 -8.50 5.93 13.83
CA SER A 29 -9.92 5.84 13.49
C SER A 29 -10.23 4.96 12.28
N ALA A 30 -9.23 4.39 11.61
CA ALA A 30 -9.44 3.54 10.43
C ALA A 30 -9.91 2.11 10.75
N ALA A 31 -10.01 1.73 12.03
CA ALA A 31 -10.31 0.35 12.44
C ALA A 31 -11.59 -0.23 11.79
N GLU A 32 -12.65 0.56 11.63
CA GLU A 32 -13.89 0.08 11.00
C GLU A 32 -13.72 -0.18 9.50
N ALA A 33 -13.07 0.73 8.77
CA ALA A 33 -12.78 0.58 7.35
C ALA A 33 -11.83 -0.59 7.06
N LEU A 34 -10.91 -0.87 8.00
CA LEU A 34 -9.99 -2.02 7.91
C LEU A 34 -10.70 -3.35 8.19
N ARG A 35 -11.71 -3.35 9.07
CA ARG A 35 -12.51 -4.56 9.34
C ARG A 35 -13.26 -5.05 8.10
N GLU A 36 -13.68 -4.15 7.20
CA GLU A 36 -14.33 -4.51 5.93
C GLU A 36 -13.46 -5.39 5.03
N VAL A 37 -12.13 -5.28 5.15
CA VAL A 37 -11.16 -6.09 4.40
C VAL A 37 -10.52 -7.19 5.26
N GLY A 38 -11.15 -7.50 6.40
CA GLY A 38 -10.72 -8.58 7.29
C GLY A 38 -9.50 -8.25 8.17
N ILE A 39 -9.12 -6.97 8.30
CA ILE A 39 -7.99 -6.56 9.15
C ILE A 39 -8.51 -6.20 10.54
N ASP A 40 -8.08 -6.96 11.55
CA ASP A 40 -8.37 -6.69 12.96
C ASP A 40 -7.32 -5.72 13.54
N ALA A 41 -7.78 -4.57 14.05
CA ALA A 41 -6.92 -3.59 14.70
C ALA A 41 -6.16 -4.15 15.91
N GLN A 42 -6.67 -5.18 16.59
CA GLN A 42 -5.91 -5.84 17.65
C GLN A 42 -4.74 -6.65 17.10
N ALA A 43 -4.94 -7.38 15.99
CA ALA A 43 -3.86 -8.08 15.30
C ALA A 43 -2.79 -7.11 14.78
N VAL A 44 -3.18 -5.93 14.27
CA VAL A 44 -2.20 -4.89 13.87
C VAL A 44 -1.33 -4.46 15.06
N ARG A 45 -1.89 -4.37 16.27
CA ARG A 45 -1.11 -3.98 17.46
C ARG A 45 -0.17 -5.05 17.98
N THR A 46 -0.49 -6.33 17.80
CA THR A 46 0.21 -7.44 18.47
C THR A 46 1.07 -8.27 17.53
N SER A 47 0.50 -8.74 16.42
CA SER A 47 1.18 -9.60 15.43
C SER A 47 1.67 -8.82 14.21
N GLY A 48 1.07 -7.65 13.98
CA GLY A 48 1.24 -6.88 12.77
C GLY A 48 0.36 -7.36 11.62
N THR A 49 0.34 -6.59 10.56
CA THR A 49 -0.39 -6.89 9.32
C THR A 49 0.43 -6.44 8.12
N PRO A 50 0.31 -7.09 6.95
CA PRO A 50 0.91 -6.59 5.72
C PRO A 50 0.58 -5.11 5.51
N CYS A 51 1.61 -4.33 5.22
CA CYS A 51 1.45 -2.92 4.93
C CYS A 51 2.56 -2.40 4.00
N ILE A 52 2.28 -1.30 3.32
CA ILE A 52 3.27 -0.47 2.67
C ILE A 52 3.08 0.97 3.15
N GLN A 53 4.14 1.56 3.69
CA GLN A 53 4.23 2.95 4.07
C GLN A 53 4.88 3.73 2.92
N GLY A 54 4.28 4.86 2.56
CA GLY A 54 4.78 5.79 1.54
C GLY A 54 4.21 7.18 1.75
N ASP A 55 4.62 8.15 0.94
CA ASP A 55 3.99 9.49 0.85
C ASP A 55 3.31 9.60 -0.53
N PHE A 56 2.07 9.10 -0.62
CA PHE A 56 1.38 8.89 -1.89
C PHE A 56 0.71 10.16 -2.40
N ASP A 57 0.28 11.06 -1.50
CA ASP A 57 -0.29 12.35 -1.86
C ASP A 57 0.73 13.50 -1.87
N ARG A 58 1.96 13.25 -1.39
CA ARG A 58 3.09 14.18 -1.39
C ARG A 58 2.87 15.37 -0.44
N ASP A 59 2.21 15.13 0.69
CA ASP A 59 2.04 16.15 1.73
C ASP A 59 3.16 16.14 2.79
N GLY A 60 4.07 15.17 2.71
CA GLY A 60 5.22 15.02 3.60
C GLY A 60 4.93 14.21 4.86
N GLU A 61 3.71 13.70 5.02
CA GLU A 61 3.32 12.77 6.08
C GLU A 61 3.20 11.33 5.55
N PRO A 62 3.33 10.32 6.43
CA PRO A 62 3.26 8.94 6.01
C PRO A 62 1.82 8.49 5.77
N ASP A 63 1.60 7.88 4.62
CA ASP A 63 0.41 7.11 4.27
C ASP A 63 0.67 5.61 4.41
N TYR A 64 -0.40 4.83 4.56
CA TYR A 64 -0.30 3.38 4.78
C TYR A 64 -1.28 2.61 3.91
N ALA A 65 -0.78 1.81 2.98
CA ALA A 65 -1.57 0.82 2.24
C ALA A 65 -1.55 -0.51 3.01
N LEU A 66 -2.69 -0.95 3.55
CA LEU A 66 -2.84 -2.22 4.27
C LEU A 66 -3.58 -3.23 3.39
N GLN A 67 -2.96 -4.39 3.17
CA GLN A 67 -3.54 -5.47 2.38
C GLN A 67 -4.47 -6.32 3.23
N GLY A 68 -5.63 -6.68 2.65
CA GLY A 68 -6.68 -7.44 3.33
C GLY A 68 -6.25 -8.83 3.80
N ALA A 69 -7.14 -9.47 4.55
CA ALA A 69 -6.91 -10.81 5.09
C ALA A 69 -6.57 -11.83 3.99
N GLY A 70 -5.58 -12.69 4.25
CA GLY A 70 -5.13 -13.71 3.30
C GLY A 70 -4.11 -13.25 2.26
N TYR A 71 -3.62 -12.00 2.36
CA TYR A 71 -2.64 -11.45 1.42
C TYR A 71 -1.42 -12.36 1.22
N SER A 72 -1.16 -12.70 -0.04
CA SER A 72 0.04 -13.39 -0.51
C SER A 72 0.22 -13.16 -2.01
N CYS A 73 1.41 -13.46 -2.54
CA CYS A 73 1.66 -13.41 -3.98
C CYS A 73 0.77 -14.33 -4.84
N ASN A 74 0.14 -15.32 -4.23
CA ASN A 74 -0.72 -16.30 -4.90
C ASN A 74 -2.23 -16.02 -4.71
N GLN A 75 -2.58 -14.98 -3.95
CA GLN A 75 -3.96 -14.63 -3.65
C GLN A 75 -4.16 -13.12 -3.68
N SER A 76 -4.97 -12.65 -4.62
CA SER A 76 -5.35 -11.24 -4.68
C SER A 76 -6.31 -10.89 -3.55
N VAL A 77 -6.10 -9.73 -2.91
CA VAL A 77 -6.96 -9.20 -1.84
C VAL A 77 -7.20 -7.70 -2.02
N PRO A 78 -8.29 -7.14 -1.45
CA PRO A 78 -8.49 -5.70 -1.44
C PRO A 78 -7.43 -4.98 -0.58
N VAL A 79 -7.18 -3.71 -0.90
CA VAL A 79 -6.28 -2.83 -0.15
C VAL A 79 -7.03 -1.59 0.33
N ARG A 80 -6.74 -1.16 1.56
CA ARG A 80 -7.15 0.14 2.09
C ARG A 80 -5.92 1.01 2.31
N VAL A 81 -5.92 2.20 1.72
CA VAL A 81 -4.89 3.21 1.92
C VAL A 81 -5.39 4.26 2.88
N LEU A 82 -4.69 4.41 4.00
CA LEU A 82 -4.90 5.44 5.01
C LEU A 82 -4.04 6.63 4.64
N PHE A 83 -4.67 7.73 4.28
CA PHE A 83 -3.98 9.02 4.20
C PHE A 83 -3.96 9.66 5.58
N THR A 84 -2.79 10.14 6.03
CA THR A 84 -2.67 10.71 7.37
C THR A 84 -2.28 12.18 7.37
N LYS A 85 -2.64 12.89 8.45
CA LYS A 85 -2.22 14.28 8.68
C LYS A 85 -2.18 14.59 10.18
N GLY A 86 -1.09 15.15 10.67
CA GLY A 86 -0.79 15.29 12.09
C GLY A 86 -0.87 13.96 12.85
N GLY A 87 -0.55 12.83 12.20
CA GLY A 87 -0.71 11.50 12.78
C GLY A 87 -2.17 11.06 13.00
N LEU A 88 -3.14 11.69 12.35
CA LEU A 88 -4.55 11.31 12.35
C LEU A 88 -4.97 10.81 10.97
N VAL A 89 -5.97 9.94 10.91
CA VAL A 89 -6.57 9.52 9.63
C VAL A 89 -7.28 10.73 9.01
N ARG A 90 -6.82 11.17 7.84
CA ARG A 90 -7.46 12.18 7.02
C ARG A 90 -8.52 11.55 6.11
N GLU A 91 -8.17 10.43 5.50
CA GLU A 91 -9.00 9.76 4.50
C GLU A 91 -8.63 8.27 4.42
N VAL A 92 -9.59 7.42 4.06
CA VAL A 92 -9.33 6.02 3.70
C VAL A 92 -9.86 5.79 2.29
N GLN A 93 -8.99 5.34 1.38
CA GLN A 93 -9.38 4.96 0.02
C GLN A 93 -9.10 3.49 -0.27
N ALA A 94 -9.88 2.89 -1.17
CA ALA A 94 -9.57 1.58 -1.71
C ALA A 94 -8.68 1.71 -2.96
N LEU A 95 -7.79 0.73 -3.18
CA LEU A 95 -7.22 0.55 -4.51
C LEU A 95 -8.31 0.08 -5.49
N PRO A 96 -8.22 0.43 -6.78
CA PRO A 96 -9.24 0.11 -7.77
C PRO A 96 -9.29 -1.38 -8.15
N ARG A 97 -8.35 -2.19 -7.64
CA ARG A 97 -8.23 -3.63 -7.89
C ARG A 97 -7.72 -4.33 -6.64
N GLU A 98 -8.01 -5.62 -6.56
CA GLU A 98 -7.31 -6.53 -5.65
C GLU A 98 -5.88 -6.78 -6.13
N VAL A 99 -4.98 -7.10 -5.19
CA VAL A 99 -3.54 -7.20 -5.44
C VAL A 99 -2.93 -8.41 -4.71
N SER A 100 -1.83 -8.97 -5.24
CA SER A 100 -1.17 -10.15 -4.65
C SER A 100 0.33 -9.96 -4.35
N CYS A 101 1.09 -9.24 -5.19
CA CYS A 101 2.52 -8.97 -5.00
C CYS A 101 2.82 -7.46 -4.99
N LEU A 102 2.17 -6.74 -4.07
CA LEU A 102 2.27 -5.30 -3.96
C LEU A 102 3.61 -4.87 -3.34
N GLN A 103 4.25 -3.88 -3.93
CA GLN A 103 5.47 -3.24 -3.44
C GLN A 103 5.38 -1.72 -3.55
N LEU A 104 6.19 -1.04 -2.73
CA LEU A 104 6.41 0.39 -2.83
C LEU A 104 7.21 0.72 -4.08
N TYR A 105 6.73 1.67 -4.86
CA TYR A 105 7.46 2.22 -5.99
C TYR A 105 7.84 3.68 -5.72
N ARG A 106 9.13 3.92 -5.47
CA ARG A 106 9.67 5.24 -5.17
C ARG A 106 9.65 6.16 -6.41
N PRO A 107 9.66 7.50 -6.21
CA PRO A 107 9.85 8.47 -7.28
C PRO A 107 11.03 8.10 -8.19
N SER A 108 10.76 8.08 -9.49
CA SER A 108 11.77 7.78 -10.51
C SER A 108 11.55 8.65 -11.74
N LYS A 109 12.65 9.23 -12.24
CA LYS A 109 12.67 10.03 -13.49
C LYS A 109 12.67 9.15 -14.74
N LYS A 110 12.96 7.86 -14.61
CA LYS A 110 13.03 6.90 -15.72
C LYS A 110 11.94 5.85 -15.55
N ARG A 111 11.52 5.25 -16.67
CA ARG A 111 10.66 4.06 -16.62
C ARG A 111 11.38 2.95 -15.87
N GLY A 112 10.64 2.25 -15.00
CA GLY A 112 11.13 1.12 -14.24
C GLY A 112 11.16 -0.17 -15.06
N ARG A 113 11.45 -1.27 -14.36
CA ARG A 113 11.32 -2.65 -14.87
C ARG A 113 9.93 -2.85 -15.49
N HIS A 114 9.85 -3.65 -16.55
CA HIS A 114 8.58 -4.03 -17.21
C HIS A 114 7.72 -2.84 -17.67
N GLY A 115 8.38 -1.70 -17.95
CA GLY A 115 7.71 -0.52 -18.49
C GLY A 115 6.94 0.31 -17.46
N VAL A 116 7.07 0.03 -16.16
CA VAL A 116 6.45 0.82 -15.08
C VAL A 116 6.74 2.32 -15.30
N PRO A 117 5.73 3.19 -15.29
CA PRO A 117 5.91 4.60 -15.62
C PRO A 117 6.85 5.33 -14.66
N ALA A 118 7.50 6.39 -15.16
CA ALA A 118 8.14 7.37 -14.30
C ALA A 118 7.09 8.06 -13.41
N THR A 119 7.47 8.41 -12.18
CA THR A 119 6.60 9.09 -11.21
C THR A 119 7.39 10.05 -10.35
N ASN A 120 6.72 11.10 -9.86
CA ASN A 120 7.30 12.14 -9.01
C ASN A 120 6.85 12.05 -7.53
N ARG A 121 6.16 10.97 -7.17
CA ARG A 121 5.62 10.66 -5.84
C ARG A 121 5.70 9.16 -5.59
N ASP A 122 5.62 8.75 -4.33
CA ASP A 122 5.50 7.32 -4.02
C ASP A 122 4.25 6.75 -4.71
N ALA A 123 4.37 5.52 -5.14
CA ALA A 123 3.34 4.79 -5.85
C ALA A 123 3.38 3.32 -5.40
N LEU A 124 2.45 2.51 -5.92
CA LEU A 124 2.43 1.09 -5.65
C LEU A 124 2.55 0.33 -6.96
N VAL A 125 3.26 -0.79 -6.93
CA VAL A 125 3.36 -1.70 -8.07
C VAL A 125 2.95 -3.09 -7.60
N ASP A 126 2.03 -3.71 -8.32
CA ASP A 126 1.69 -5.11 -8.13
C ASP A 126 2.31 -5.90 -9.28
N TRP A 127 3.28 -6.74 -8.93
CA TRP A 127 3.97 -7.57 -9.91
C TRP A 127 3.12 -8.78 -10.34
N GLY A 128 2.10 -9.12 -9.55
CA GLY A 128 1.05 -10.10 -9.83
C GLY A 128 1.48 -11.50 -10.29
N GLU A 129 0.48 -12.35 -10.51
CA GLU A 129 0.56 -13.54 -11.36
C GLU A 129 -0.20 -13.27 -12.67
N GLY A 130 0.37 -13.69 -13.80
CA GLY A 130 -0.26 -13.57 -15.13
C GLY A 130 0.15 -12.32 -15.90
N ASN A 131 1.28 -12.41 -16.62
CA ASN A 131 1.76 -11.59 -17.75
C ASN A 131 1.58 -10.05 -17.72
N ALA A 132 1.17 -9.44 -16.61
CA ALA A 132 0.91 -8.01 -16.52
C ALA A 132 1.39 -7.45 -15.18
N THR A 133 2.21 -6.40 -15.25
CA THR A 133 2.57 -5.57 -14.10
C THR A 133 1.54 -4.45 -13.96
N TRP A 134 0.99 -4.27 -12.77
CA TRP A 134 0.06 -3.18 -12.47
C TRP A 134 0.75 -2.07 -11.69
N PHE A 135 0.53 -0.83 -12.10
CA PHE A 135 1.06 0.37 -11.46
C PHE A 135 -0.08 1.23 -10.96
N TYR A 136 -0.04 1.60 -9.69
CA TYR A 136 -1.05 2.40 -9.00
C TYR A 136 -0.45 3.72 -8.54
N ARG A 137 -1.04 4.83 -9.00
CA ARG A 137 -0.61 6.18 -8.64
C ARG A 137 -1.80 7.00 -8.17
N TYR A 138 -1.63 7.68 -7.04
CA TYR A 138 -2.61 8.65 -6.56
C TYR A 138 -2.49 9.97 -7.34
N ASP A 139 -3.60 10.47 -7.89
CA ASP A 139 -3.62 11.71 -8.69
C ASP A 139 -3.93 12.98 -7.86
N GLY A 140 -4.04 12.85 -6.53
CA GLY A 140 -4.48 13.92 -5.62
C GLY A 140 -5.97 13.87 -5.31
N LYS A 141 -6.74 12.98 -5.97
CA LYS A 141 -8.15 12.74 -5.69
C LYS A 141 -8.47 11.26 -5.56
N ARG A 142 -7.91 10.43 -6.45
CA ARG A 142 -8.17 8.98 -6.51
C ARG A 142 -6.96 8.20 -7.00
N TRP A 143 -7.01 6.90 -6.77
CA TRP A 143 -6.06 5.94 -7.32
C TRP A 143 -6.31 5.68 -8.80
N GLN A 144 -5.25 5.80 -9.60
CA GLN A 144 -5.22 5.43 -11.02
C GLN A 144 -4.43 4.13 -11.18
N ALA A 145 -4.96 3.17 -11.93
CA ALA A 145 -4.28 1.92 -12.23
C ALA A 145 -3.97 1.83 -13.74
N THR A 146 -2.71 1.52 -14.05
CA THR A 146 -2.26 1.23 -15.42
C THR A 146 -1.56 -0.12 -15.45
N SER A 147 -1.77 -0.91 -16.49
CA SER A 147 -1.06 -2.18 -16.68
C SER A 147 -0.11 -2.14 -17.87
N HIS A 148 0.96 -2.92 -17.75
CA HIS A 148 1.90 -3.18 -18.84
C HIS A 148 2.06 -4.70 -18.97
N ARG A 149 2.05 -5.23 -20.20
CA ARG A 149 2.38 -6.63 -20.40
C ARG A 149 3.83 -6.87 -20.01
N SER A 150 4.06 -7.82 -19.10
CA SER A 150 5.39 -8.30 -18.71
C SER A 150 6.15 -8.89 -19.91
N GLU A 151 5.44 -9.26 -20.97
CA GLU A 151 5.97 -9.64 -22.28
C GLU A 151 5.76 -8.51 -23.29
N SER A 152 6.72 -7.60 -23.38
CA SER A 152 6.97 -6.85 -24.61
C SER A 152 8.48 -6.63 -24.73
N ARG A 153 9.16 -7.69 -25.18
CA ARG A 153 10.44 -7.59 -25.88
C ARG A 153 10.17 -7.45 -27.37
#